data_AF-A0A517LYC9-F1
#
_entry.id   AF-A0A517LYC9-F1
#
_cell.length_a   1.000
_cell.length_b   1.000
_cell.length_c   1.000
_cell.angle_alpha   90.00
_cell.angle_beta   90.00
_cell.angle_gamma   90.00
#
_symmetry.space_group_name_H-M   'P 1'
#
loop_
_entity.id
_entity.type
_entity.pdbx_description
1 polymer ?
#
loop_
_entity_poly.entity_id
_entity_poly.type
_entity_poly.pdbx_seq_one_letter_code
_entity_poly.pdbx_strand_id
1 'polypeptide(L)' 'MLLSESSVEASVRRLLSDGGQNEETFDRAEEMLDELRPESPLRHRLSQELDELRALAASSK' A
#
# COMPACT_ATOMS: atom_id res chain seq x y z
N MET A 1 6.22 2.71 -17.43
CA MET A 1 6.31 4.15 -17.09
C MET A 1 6.38 4.21 -15.57
N LEU A 2 7.34 4.92 -14.98
CA LEU A 2 7.38 5.01 -13.51
C LEU A 2 6.33 6.01 -13.02
N LEU A 3 5.44 5.54 -12.14
CA LEU A 3 4.50 6.41 -11.44
C LEU A 3 5.27 7.32 -10.46
N SER A 4 4.74 8.52 -10.21
CA SER A 4 5.29 9.38 -9.16
C SER A 4 4.90 8.84 -7.80
N GLU A 5 5.79 8.99 -6.83
CA GLU A 5 5.60 8.58 -5.43
C GLU A 5 4.25 9.11 -4.89
N SER A 6 3.98 10.40 -5.10
CA SER A 6 2.74 11.05 -4.65
C SER A 6 1.48 10.44 -5.27
N SER A 7 1.56 9.98 -6.53
CA SER A 7 0.42 9.37 -7.21
C SER A 7 0.14 7.96 -6.67
N VAL A 8 1.20 7.19 -6.39
CA VAL A 8 1.05 5.87 -5.77
C VAL A 8 0.49 5.98 -4.35
N GLU A 9 1.00 6.91 -3.53
CA GLU A 9 0.46 7.14 -2.18
C GLU A 9 -1.04 7.45 -2.21
N ALA A 10 -1.45 8.37 -3.09
CA ALA A 10 -2.86 8.75 -3.22
C ALA A 10 -3.74 7.56 -3.65
N SER A 11 -3.26 6.76 -4.60
CA SER A 11 -3.98 5.56 -5.06
C SER A 11 -4.07 4.48 -3.99
N VAL A 12 -2.98 4.20 -3.27
CA VAL A 12 -2.97 3.21 -2.17
C VAL A 12 -3.92 3.63 -1.05
N ARG A 13 -3.87 4.89 -0.61
CA ARG A 13 -4.80 5.41 0.40
C ARG A 13 -6.26 5.31 -0.05
N ARG A 14 -6.53 5.64 -1.31
CA ARG A 14 -7.88 5.53 -1.87
C ARG A 14 -8.33 4.08 -1.93
N LEU A 15 -7.47 3.16 -2.35
CA LEU A 15 -7.74 1.73 -2.41
C LEU A 15 -8.11 1.16 -1.04
N LEU A 16 -7.33 1.48 0.00
CA LEU A 16 -7.60 1.02 1.37
C LEU A 16 -8.85 1.66 1.99
N SER A 17 -9.16 2.90 1.60
CA SER A 17 -10.34 3.61 2.11
C SER A 17 -11.64 3.18 1.42
N ASP A 18 -11.59 2.92 0.11
CA ASP A 18 -12.77 2.61 -0.73
C ASP A 18 -13.03 1.11 -0.80
N GLY A 19 -11.98 0.30 -0.99
CA GLY A 19 -12.04 -1.16 -1.04
C GLY A 19 -11.98 -1.85 0.32
N GLY A 20 -11.72 -1.10 1.39
CA GLY A 20 -11.53 -1.62 2.75
C GLY A 20 -10.14 -2.18 3.00
N GLN A 21 -9.86 -2.55 4.25
CA GLN A 21 -8.57 -3.10 4.69
C GLN A 21 -8.62 -4.64 4.69
N ASN A 22 -8.57 -5.25 3.51
CA ASN A 22 -8.65 -6.70 3.31
C ASN A 22 -7.44 -7.21 2.51
N GLU A 23 -7.22 -8.53 2.46
CA GLU A 23 -6.06 -9.10 1.77
C GLU A 23 -5.96 -8.67 0.30
N GLU A 24 -7.08 -8.56 -0.42
CA GLU A 24 -7.10 -8.15 -1.83
C GLU A 24 -6.62 -6.71 -2.03
N THR A 25 -7.05 -5.77 -1.17
CA THR A 25 -6.58 -4.38 -1.24
C THR A 25 -5.14 -4.22 -0.79
N PHE A 26 -4.67 -5.03 0.16
CA PHE A 26 -3.27 -5.04 0.56
C PHE A 26 -2.35 -5.57 -0.55
N ASP A 27 -2.68 -6.72 -1.16
CA ASP A 27 -1.89 -7.29 -2.26
C ASP A 27 -1.78 -6.30 -3.42
N ARG A 28 -2.91 -5.70 -3.81
CA ARG A 28 -2.96 -4.74 -4.89
C ARG A 28 -2.22 -3.45 -4.56
N ALA A 29 -2.20 -3.03 -3.30
CA ALA A 29 -1.37 -1.91 -2.86
C ALA A 29 0.13 -2.23 -2.97
N GLU A 30 0.55 -3.44 -2.59
CA GLU A 30 1.95 -3.88 -2.73
C GLU A 30 2.39 -3.95 -4.20
N GLU A 31 1.55 -4.44 -5.11
CA GLU A 31 1.85 -4.41 -6.55
C GLU A 31 2.09 -2.98 -7.05
N MET A 32 1.33 -2.00 -6.55
CA MET A 32 1.54 -0.59 -6.89
C MET A 32 2.84 -0.02 -6.32
N LEU A 33 3.31 -0.55 -5.19
CA LEU A 33 4.60 -0.17 -4.61
C LEU A 33 5.78 -0.77 -5.40
N ASP A 34 5.62 -1.96 -5.99
CA ASP A 34 6.68 -2.58 -6.80
C ASP A 34 6.98 -1.79 -8.09
N GLU A 35 5.97 -1.05 -8.60
CA GLU A 35 6.14 -0.11 -9.71
C GLU A 35 6.98 1.15 -9.34
N LEU A 36 7.19 1.42 -8.04
CA LEU A 36 8.08 2.49 -7.58
C LEU A 36 9.54 2.04 -7.64
N ARG A 37 10.45 3.02 -7.73
CA ARG A 37 11.89 2.71 -7.66
C ARG A 37 12.20 2.02 -6.33
N PRO A 38 13.07 1.00 -6.32
CA PRO A 38 13.44 0.29 -5.08
C PRO A 38 14.13 1.20 -4.05
N GLU A 39 14.76 2.28 -4.50
CA GLU A 39 15.39 3.30 -3.64
C GLU A 39 14.40 4.36 -3.12
N SER A 40 13.11 4.28 -3.50
CA SER A 40 12.09 5.22 -3.04
C SER A 40 11.83 5.04 -1.54
N PRO A 41 12.01 6.10 -0.72
CA PRO A 41 11.67 6.06 0.70
C PRO A 41 10.17 5.83 0.92
N LEU A 42 9.32 6.30 0.00
CA LEU A 42 7.89 6.09 0.08
C LEU A 42 7.54 4.60 -0.04
N ARG A 43 8.22 3.86 -0.93
CA ARG A 43 8.01 2.41 -1.10
C ARG A 43 8.17 1.68 0.23
N HIS A 44 9.28 1.95 0.92
CA HIS A 44 9.58 1.32 2.20
C HIS A 44 8.55 1.71 3.28
N ARG A 45 8.21 3.00 3.36
CA ARG A 45 7.25 3.51 4.33
C ARG A 45 5.85 2.92 4.13
N LEU A 46 5.33 2.92 2.90
CA LEU A 46 4.00 2.37 2.62
C LEU A 46 3.97 0.85 2.80
N SER A 47 5.03 0.12 2.45
CA SER A 47 5.10 -1.32 2.70
C SER A 47 5.02 -1.64 4.20
N GLN A 48 5.71 -0.86 5.05
CA GLN A 48 5.56 -0.98 6.51
C GLN A 48 4.14 -0.64 6.99
N GLU A 49 3.55 0.46 6.51
CA GLU A 49 2.17 0.82 6.88
C GLU A 49 1.17 -0.28 6.46
N LEU A 50 1.34 -0.91 5.29
CA LEU A 50 0.49 -2.01 4.83
C LEU A 50 0.61 -3.24 5.74
N ASP A 51 1.82 -3.60 6.17
CA ASP A 51 2.06 -4.73 7.06
C ASP A 51 1.41 -4.51 8.44
N GLU A 52 1.55 -3.30 9.00
CA GLU A 52 0.89 -2.90 10.25
C GLU A 52 -0.64 -2.95 10.13
N LEU A 53 -1.19 -2.38 9.05
CA LEU A 53 -2.63 -2.41 8.79
C LEU A 53 -3.15 -3.84 8.59
N ARG A 54 -2.39 -4.71 7.91
CA ARG A 54 -2.72 -6.12 7.72
C ARG A 54 -2.72 -6.86 9.06
N ALA A 55 -1.74 -6.60 9.93
CA ALA A 55 -1.70 -7.15 11.28
C ALA A 55 -2.89 -6.69 12.14
N LEU A 56 -3.26 -5.40 12.06
CA LEU A 56 -4.42 -4.85 12.76
C LEU A 56 -5.73 -5.46 12.26
N ALA A 57 -5.90 -5.60 10.95
CA ALA A 57 -7.07 -6.22 10.34
C ALA A 57 -7.19 -7.71 10.73
N ALA A 58 -6.07 -8.44 10.78
CA ALA A 58 -6.03 -9.83 11.21
C ALA A 58 -6.27 -10.00 12.72
N SER A 59 -5.79 -9.05 13.54
CA SER A 59 -5.95 -9.08 15.00
C SER A 59 -7.34 -8.64 15.48
N SER A 60 -8.12 -7.98 14.63
CA SER A 60 -9.47 -7.50 14.98
C SER A 60 -10.58 -8.53 14.70
N LYS A 61 -10.24 -9.82 14.57
CA LYS A 61 -11.15 -10.91 14.23
C LYS A 61 -11.42 -11.86 15.40
#